data_AF-A0A6V7KVE1-F1
#
_entry.id   AF-A0A6V7KVE1-F1
#
_cell.length_a   1.000
_cell.length_b   1.000
_cell.length_c   1.000
_cell.angle_alpha   90.00
_cell.angle_beta   90.00
_cell.angle_gamma   90.00
#
_symmetry.space_group_name_H-M   'P 1'
#
loop_
_entity.id
_entity.type
_entity.pdbx_description
1 polymer ?
#
loop_
_entity_poly.entity_id
_entity_poly.type
_entity_poly.pdbx_seq_one_letter_code
_entity_poly.pdbx_strand_id
1 'polypeptide(L)' 'TPAAKAQRYKTLGNQAFMAKKYDEAILCYNQAIETCPVEDNEELAKNYQNRAAAYEAL' A
#
# COMPACT_ATOMS: atom_id res chain seq x y z
N THR A 1 2.74 -15.14 6.55
CA THR A 1 1.27 -15.01 6.64
C THR A 1 0.81 -13.96 5.63
N PRO A 2 -0.46 -13.95 5.22
CA PRO A 2 -1.01 -12.89 4.35
C PRO A 2 -0.71 -11.49 4.90
N ALA A 3 -0.91 -11.29 6.21
CA ALA A 3 -0.57 -10.03 6.90
C ALA A 3 0.89 -9.60 6.71
N ALA A 4 1.87 -10.51 6.89
CA ALA A 4 3.29 -10.18 6.71
C ALA A 4 3.62 -9.83 5.24
N LYS A 5 2.94 -10.48 4.27
CA LYS A 5 3.13 -10.20 2.84
C LYS A 5 2.51 -8.84 2.46
N ALA A 6 1.32 -8.53 2.97
CA ALA A 6 0.68 -7.22 2.81
C ALA A 6 1.53 -6.09 3.39
N GLN A 7 2.07 -6.28 4.60
CA GLN A 7 2.98 -5.33 5.23
C GLN A 7 4.23 -5.07 4.40
N ARG A 8 4.82 -6.11 3.78
CA ARG A 8 5.97 -5.97 2.88
C ARG A 8 5.63 -5.10 1.66
N TYR A 9 4.47 -5.32 1.04
CA TYR A 9 4.01 -4.51 -0.08
C TYR A 9 3.76 -3.05 0.33
N LYS A 10 3.15 -2.80 1.48
CA LYS A 10 3.00 -1.45 2.03
C LYS A 10 4.36 -0.77 2.21
N THR A 11 5.34 -1.47 2.79
CA THR A 11 6.70 -0.93 2.96
C THR A 11 7.36 -0.58 1.61
N LEU A 12 7.21 -1.43 0.59
CA LEU A 12 7.70 -1.13 -0.75
C LEU A 12 6.98 0.08 -1.36
N GLY A 13 5.66 0.18 -1.18
CA GLY A 13 4.87 1.33 -1.61
C GLY A 13 5.33 2.63 -0.95
N ASN A 14 5.60 2.60 0.36
CA ASN A 14 6.14 3.75 1.09
C ASN A 14 7.52 4.16 0.56
N GLN A 15 8.40 3.20 0.24
CA GLN A 15 9.71 3.48 -0.33
C GLN A 15 9.60 4.12 -1.72
N ALA A 16 8.73 3.58 -2.58
CA ALA A 16 8.45 4.15 -3.90
C ALA A 16 7.86 5.56 -3.81
N PHE A 17 6.94 5.79 -2.86
CA PHE A 17 6.34 7.10 -2.60
C PHE A 17 7.40 8.13 -2.19
N MET A 18 8.30 7.77 -1.27
CA MET A 18 9.41 8.65 -0.86
C MET A 18 10.39 8.93 -2.01
N ALA A 19 10.53 8.00 -2.95
CA ALA A 19 11.29 8.17 -4.17
C ALA A 19 10.54 8.95 -5.28
N LYS A 20 9.33 9.47 -4.98
CA LYS A 20 8.42 10.15 -5.92
C LYS A 20 8.01 9.31 -7.13
N LYS A 21 8.10 7.98 -7.01
CA LYS A 21 7.64 7.02 -8.02
C LYS A 21 6.21 6.63 -7.71
N TYR A 22 5.29 7.55 -7.94
CA TYR A 22 3.91 7.42 -7.46
C TYR A 22 3.15 6.26 -8.13
N ASP A 23 3.38 6.01 -9.43
CA ASP A 23 2.82 4.83 -10.13
C ASP A 23 3.27 3.51 -9.48
N GLU A 24 4.55 3.39 -9.15
CA GLU A 24 5.11 2.19 -8.47
C GLU A 24 4.56 2.05 -7.05
N ALA A 25 4.36 3.18 -6.35
CA ALA A 25 3.74 3.19 -5.03
C ALA A 25 2.28 2.68 -5.09
N ILE A 26 1.49 3.15 -6.07
CA ILE A 26 0.11 2.70 -6.29
C ILE A 26 0.05 1.20 -6.52
N LEU A 27 0.91 0.66 -7.40
CA LEU A 27 0.97 -0.77 -7.66
C LEU A 27 1.28 -1.57 -6.38
N CYS A 28 2.22 -1.09 -5.57
CA CYS A 28 2.57 -1.73 -4.31
C CYS A 28 1.42 -1.68 -3.30
N TYR A 29 0.71 -0.55 -3.17
CA TYR A 29 -0.44 -0.46 -2.27
C TYR A 29 -1.62 -1.31 -2.75
N ASN A 30 -1.83 -1.46 -4.05
CA ASN A 30 -2.82 -2.41 -4.59
C ASN A 30 -2.50 -3.85 -4.16
N GLN A 31 -1.23 -4.28 -4.30
CA GLN A 31 -0.82 -5.61 -3.85
C GLN A 31 -0.96 -5.78 -2.32
N ALA A 32 -0.72 -4.71 -1.55
CA ALA A 32 -0.94 -4.71 -0.11
C ALA A 32 -2.42 -4.93 0.23
N ILE A 33 -3.34 -4.22 -0.43
CA ILE A 33 -4.80 -4.35 -0.25
C ILE A 33 -5.28 -5.75 -0.61
N GLU A 34 -4.89 -6.28 -1.77
CA GLU A 34 -5.29 -7.61 -2.25
C GLU A 34 -4.79 -8.75 -1.35
N THR A 35 -3.66 -8.53 -0.67
CA THR A 35 -3.03 -9.55 0.18
C THR A 35 -3.45 -9.45 1.65
N CYS A 36 -3.95 -8.28 2.08
CA CYS A 36 -4.32 -8.02 3.46
C CYS A 36 -5.56 -8.87 3.85
N PRO A 37 -5.56 -9.53 5.02
CA PRO A 37 -6.77 -10.20 5.53
C PRO A 37 -7.94 -9.22 5.61
N VAL A 38 -9.13 -9.65 5.20
CA VAL A 38 -10.33 -8.79 5.14
C VAL A 38 -10.82 -8.35 6.52
N GLU A 39 -10.47 -9.11 7.56
CA GLU A 39 -10.75 -8.81 8.96
C GLU A 39 -9.85 -7.70 9.52
N ASP A 40 -8.71 -7.40 8.89
CA ASP A 40 -7.76 -6.37 9.33
C ASP A 40 -8.13 -5.00 8.74
N ASN A 41 -9.30 -4.51 9.15
CA ASN A 41 -9.87 -3.25 8.65
C ASN A 41 -8.95 -2.05 8.87
N GLU A 42 -8.17 -2.05 9.96
CA GLU A 42 -7.24 -0.96 10.26
C GLU A 42 -6.09 -0.91 9.25
N GLU A 43 -5.51 -2.06 8.92
CA GLU A 43 -4.43 -2.15 7.96
C GLU A 43 -4.92 -1.89 6.53
N LEU A 44 -6.11 -2.37 6.17
CA LEU A 44 -6.77 -2.03 4.91
C LEU A 44 -6.99 -0.52 4.76
N ALA A 45 -7.51 0.15 5.79
CA ALA A 45 -7.75 1.59 5.77
C ALA A 45 -6.45 2.37 5.51
N LYS A 46 -5.35 2.00 6.19
CA LYS A 46 -4.03 2.61 5.97
C LYS A 46 -3.55 2.42 4.53
N ASN A 47 -3.70 1.23 3.97
CA ASN A 47 -3.29 0.95 2.59
C ASN A 47 -4.11 1.76 1.56
N TYR A 48 -5.41 1.90 1.78
CA TYR A 48 -6.26 2.76 0.93
C TYR A 48 -5.86 4.24 1.04
N GLN A 49 -5.60 4.74 2.25
CA GLN A 49 -5.16 6.12 2.46
C GLN A 49 -3.82 6.39 1.77
N ASN A 50 -2.85 5.49 1.90
CA ASN A 50 -1.56 5.62 1.24
C ASN A 50 -1.68 5.62 -0.29
N ARG A 51 -2.58 4.78 -0.83
CA ARG A 51 -2.88 4.77 -2.27
C ARG A 51 -3.53 6.07 -2.73
N ALA A 52 -4.48 6.61 -1.96
CA ALA A 52 -5.09 7.90 -2.25
C ALA A 52 -4.04 9.02 -2.28
N ALA A 53 -3.16 9.08 -1.29
CA ALA A 53 -2.05 10.04 -1.26
C ALA A 53 -1.12 9.90 -2.48
N ALA A 54 -0.88 8.67 -2.96
CA ALA A 54 -0.09 8.44 -4.17
C ALA A 54 -0.78 8.94 -5.44
N TYR A 55 -2.12 8.79 -5.54
CA TYR A 55 -2.89 9.39 -6.63
C TYR A 55 -2.94 10.92 -6.57
N GLU A 56 -2.98 11.51 -5.37
CA GLU A 56 -2.94 12.98 -5.20
C GLU A 56 -1.57 13.58 -5.55
N ALA A 57 -0.50 12.80 -5.42
CA ALA A 57 0.87 13.24 -5.68
C ALA A 57 1.36 13.05 -7.12
N LEU A 58 0.60 12.31 -7.95
CA LEU A 58 0.81 12.09 -9.38
C LEU A 58 0.76 13.41 -10.18
#